data_AF-A0A7S2AGY1-F1
#
_entry.id   AF-A0A7S2AGY1-F1
#
_cell.length_a   1.000
_cell.length_b   1.000
_cell.length_c   1.000
_cell.angle_alpha   90.00
_cell.angle_beta   90.00
_cell.angle_gamma   90.00
#
_symmetry.space_group_name_H-M   'P 1'
#
loop_
_entity.id
_entity.type
_entity.pdbx_description
1 polymer ?
#
loop_
_entity_poly.entity_id
_entity_poly.type
_entity_poly.pdbx_seq_one_letter_code
_entity_poly.pdbx_strand_id
1 'polypeptide(L)'
;SFQSYSSSLFISTSTSSSTSSKRNHMTTSAVAMPPPEGLEYASKCFFPTEWHGVPLTNVKQYNHDSKIFSFGLPEGRSLDLPVCACLLLQGKDKEGNDAVRPYTPMSSNDVVGR
;
A
#
# COMPACT_ATOMS: atom_id res chain seq x y z
N SER A 1 17.09 20.90 6.23
CA SER A 1 17.74 19.75 5.58
C SER A 1 16.79 18.56 5.70
N PHE A 2 16.13 18.13 4.63
CA PHE A 2 15.19 17.00 4.69
C PHE A 2 15.92 15.73 4.27
N GLN A 3 16.12 14.85 5.24
CA GLN A 3 16.82 13.59 5.08
C GLN A 3 15.92 12.63 4.29
N SER A 4 16.41 12.21 3.13
CA SER A 4 15.79 11.21 2.26
C SER A 4 15.74 9.87 3.00
N TYR A 5 14.64 9.59 3.68
CA TYR A 5 14.33 8.23 4.13
C TYR A 5 13.49 7.59 3.04
N SER A 6 14.01 6.49 2.48
CA SER A 6 13.28 5.57 1.63
C SER A 6 12.15 4.95 2.46
N SER A 7 11.03 5.66 2.57
CA SER A 7 9.83 5.22 3.27
C SER A 7 9.13 4.18 2.40
N SER A 8 9.59 2.94 2.47
CA SER A 8 8.83 1.80 1.93
C SER A 8 7.54 1.70 2.74
N LEU A 9 6.44 2.13 2.13
CA LEU A 9 5.10 2.02 2.70
C LEU A 9 4.56 0.66 2.34
N PHE A 10 4.17 -0.10 3.36
CA PHE A 10 3.63 -1.44 3.19
C PHE A 10 2.11 -1.39 3.17
N ILE A 11 1.53 -2.03 2.16
CA ILE A 11 0.09 -2.13 1.96
C ILE A 11 -0.36 -3.58 2.12
N SER A 12 -1.49 -3.79 2.81
CA SER A 12 -2.17 -5.07 2.91
C SER A 12 -3.69 -4.86 2.78
N THR A 13 -4.40 -5.81 2.17
CA THR A 13 -5.88 -5.77 2.12
C THR A 13 -6.47 -6.39 3.38
N SER A 14 -7.40 -5.69 4.04
CA SER A 14 -8.21 -6.30 5.11
C SER A 14 -9.64 -6.56 4.62
N THR A 15 -10.03 -7.83 4.56
CA THR A 15 -11.44 -8.24 4.58
C THR A 15 -11.79 -8.75 5.96
N SER A 16 -13.03 -8.53 6.41
CA SER A 16 -13.52 -9.03 7.70
C SER A 16 -13.66 -10.56 7.68
N SER A 17 -12.56 -11.27 7.91
CA SER A 17 -12.53 -12.68 8.29
C SER A 17 -11.29 -12.92 9.13
N SER A 18 -11.51 -13.13 10.42
CA SER A 18 -10.51 -13.28 11.46
C SER A 18 -9.64 -14.52 11.26
N THR A 19 -8.36 -14.34 10.93
CA THR A 19 -7.30 -15.33 11.20
C THR A 19 -5.99 -14.63 11.59
N SER A 20 -5.25 -15.28 12.50
CA SER A 20 -4.06 -14.77 13.20
C SER A 20 -2.82 -14.86 12.30
N SER A 21 -2.16 -13.73 12.02
CA SER A 21 -0.96 -13.69 11.16
C SER A 21 0.34 -13.65 11.97
N LYS A 22 1.19 -14.66 11.78
CA LYS A 22 2.54 -14.76 12.34
C LYS A 22 3.51 -13.87 11.55
N ARG A 23 4.27 -13.06 12.29
CA ARG A 23 5.19 -12.02 11.82
C ARG A 23 6.46 -12.63 11.21
N ASN A 24 6.66 -12.48 9.90
CA ASN A 24 7.95 -12.73 9.24
C ASN A 24 8.49 -11.41 8.66
N HIS A 25 9.72 -11.09 9.04
CA HIS A 25 10.52 -9.96 8.54
C HIS A 25 11.24 -10.40 7.26
N MET A 26 11.09 -9.67 6.14
CA MET A 26 11.98 -9.83 4.98
C MET A 26 12.13 -8.56 4.14
N THR A 27 13.29 -8.51 3.47
CA THR A 27 14.11 -7.35 3.12
C THR A 27 13.70 -6.63 1.83
N THR A 28 13.86 -5.31 1.85
CA THR A 28 13.79 -4.30 0.78
C THR A 28 14.39 -4.72 -0.58
N SER A 29 13.62 -4.55 -1.66
CA SER A 29 14.13 -4.10 -2.98
C SER A 29 12.98 -3.64 -3.89
N ALA A 30 13.09 -2.40 -4.38
CA ALA A 30 12.19 -1.80 -5.36
C ALA A 30 12.58 -2.22 -6.77
N VAL A 31 11.98 -3.30 -7.26
CA VAL A 31 11.94 -3.66 -8.69
C VAL A 31 10.48 -4.00 -8.97
N ALA A 32 9.97 -3.59 -10.13
CA ALA A 32 8.62 -3.94 -10.57
C ALA A 32 8.52 -5.48 -10.68
N MET A 33 8.08 -6.11 -9.60
CA MET A 33 7.99 -7.56 -9.48
C MET A 33 6.68 -8.03 -10.12
N PRO A 34 6.69 -9.16 -10.86
CA PRO A 34 5.46 -9.85 -11.23
C PRO A 34 4.65 -10.19 -9.95
N PRO A 35 3.32 -10.39 -10.06
CA PRO A 35 2.51 -10.83 -8.92
C PRO A 35 3.20 -12.02 -8.26
N PRO A 36 3.51 -11.99 -6.95
CA PRO A 36 4.27 -13.06 -6.34
C PRO A 36 3.42 -14.34 -6.37
N GLU A 37 3.88 -15.35 -7.12
CA GLU A 37 3.18 -16.63 -7.21
C GLU A 37 3.06 -17.26 -5.81
N GLY A 38 1.86 -17.69 -5.44
CA GLY A 38 1.59 -18.40 -4.18
C GLY A 38 1.21 -17.54 -2.97
N LEU A 39 0.93 -16.25 -3.13
CA LEU A 39 0.39 -15.41 -2.04
C LEU A 39 -1.13 -15.53 -1.89
N GLU A 40 -1.62 -15.25 -0.68
CA GLU A 40 -3.04 -15.25 -0.38
C GLU A 40 -3.68 -13.91 -0.77
N TYR A 41 -4.80 -13.99 -1.48
CA TYR A 41 -5.58 -12.84 -1.89
C TYR A 41 -6.96 -12.91 -1.27
N ALA A 42 -7.37 -11.82 -0.61
CA ALA A 42 -8.71 -11.69 -0.09
C ALA A 42 -9.75 -11.31 -1.16
N SER A 43 -9.29 -10.84 -2.32
CA SER A 43 -10.16 -10.38 -3.42
C SER A 43 -9.39 -10.28 -4.75
N LYS A 44 -9.99 -9.66 -5.77
CA LYS A 44 -9.33 -9.35 -7.04
C LYS A 44 -8.34 -8.17 -6.95
N CYS A 45 -8.25 -7.52 -5.78
CA CYS A 45 -7.32 -6.43 -5.57
C CYS A 45 -5.88 -6.85 -5.91
N PHE A 46 -5.12 -5.94 -6.52
CA PHE A 46 -3.72 -6.15 -6.86
C PHE A 46 -2.86 -6.53 -5.65
N PHE A 47 -3.18 -6.01 -4.47
CA PHE A 47 -2.44 -6.30 -3.26
C PHE A 47 -2.92 -7.61 -2.59
N PRO A 48 -1.98 -8.44 -2.14
CA PRO A 48 -2.29 -9.62 -1.36
C PRO A 48 -2.59 -9.26 0.11
N THR A 49 -2.83 -10.27 0.94
CA THR A 49 -3.04 -10.07 2.39
C THR A 49 -1.73 -9.79 3.15
N GLU A 50 -0.58 -10.11 2.55
CA GLU A 50 0.73 -9.78 3.10
C GLU A 50 1.15 -8.33 2.84
N TRP A 51 2.06 -7.82 3.67
CA TRP A 51 2.63 -6.49 3.54
C TRP A 51 3.46 -6.35 2.26
N HIS A 52 3.01 -5.49 1.35
CA HIS A 52 3.67 -5.25 0.08
C HIS A 52 4.20 -3.82 -0.03
N GLY A 53 5.50 -3.66 -0.29
CA GLY A 53 6.13 -2.35 -0.48
C GLY A 53 5.83 -1.80 -1.87
N VAL A 54 5.43 -0.52 -1.96
CA VAL A 54 5.18 0.15 -3.24
C VAL A 54 5.90 1.49 -3.36
N PRO A 55 6.33 1.88 -4.58
CA PRO A 55 6.99 3.16 -4.78
C PRO A 55 5.99 4.31 -4.58
N LEU A 56 6.38 5.29 -3.75
CA LEU A 56 5.69 6.57 -3.65
C LEU A 56 6.09 7.44 -4.86
N THR A 57 5.17 7.64 -5.80
CA THR A 57 5.45 8.35 -7.06
C THR A 57 5.16 9.84 -6.99
N ASN A 58 4.21 10.25 -6.14
CA ASN A 58 3.88 11.66 -5.95
C ASN A 58 3.38 11.98 -4.55
N VAL A 59 3.71 13.17 -4.06
CA VAL A 59 3.12 13.76 -2.86
C VAL A 59 2.61 15.15 -3.23
N LYS A 60 1.30 15.35 -3.15
CA LYS A 60 0.65 16.63 -3.46
C LYS A 60 0.03 17.23 -2.20
N GLN A 61 0.34 18.48 -1.90
CA GLN A 61 -0.37 19.21 -0.85
C GLN A 61 -1.84 19.41 -1.24
N TYR A 62 -2.77 19.08 -0.35
CA TYR A 62 -4.20 19.27 -0.60
C TYR A 62 -4.72 20.53 0.08
N ASN A 63 -4.40 20.74 1.35
CA ASN A 63 -4.78 21.90 2.14
C ASN A 63 -3.70 22.20 3.20
N HIS A 64 -4.01 22.84 4.33
CA HIS A 64 -3.01 23.21 5.35
C HIS A 64 -2.46 22.03 6.18
N ASP A 65 -3.18 20.89 6.25
CA ASP A 65 -2.83 19.75 7.11
C ASP A 65 -2.87 18.39 6.41
N SER A 66 -3.31 18.34 5.16
CA SER A 66 -3.57 17.12 4.42
C SER A 66 -2.76 17.07 3.12
N LYS A 67 -2.32 15.85 2.79
CA LYS A 67 -1.58 15.54 1.56
C LYS A 67 -2.22 14.36 0.86
N ILE A 68 -2.13 14.35 -0.47
CA ILE A 68 -2.47 13.22 -1.31
C ILE A 68 -1.17 12.50 -1.68
N PHE A 69 -1.15 11.20 -1.45
CA PHE A 69 -0.04 10.33 -1.80
C PHE A 69 -0.45 9.45 -2.98
N SER A 70 0.38 9.39 -4.00
CA SER A 70 0.19 8.50 -5.15
C SER A 70 1.25 7.40 -5.12
N PHE A 71 0.80 6.16 -5.23
CA PHE A 71 1.67 4.99 -5.24
C PHE A 71 1.66 4.38 -6.65
N GLY A 72 2.83 3.93 -7.09
CA GLY A 72 2.99 3.32 -8.41
C GLY A 72 2.52 1.86 -8.39
N LEU A 73 1.73 1.50 -9.40
CA LEU A 73 1.44 0.13 -9.78
C LEU A 73 2.18 -0.20 -11.09
N PRO A 74 2.42 -1.48 -11.41
CA PRO A 74 2.95 -1.86 -12.71
C PRO A 74 2.12 -1.32 -13.87
N GLU A 75 2.77 -1.05 -15.01
CA GLU A 75 2.11 -0.51 -16.19
C GLU A 75 0.92 -1.39 -16.64
N GLY A 76 -0.21 -0.73 -16.94
CA GLY A 76 -1.42 -1.42 -17.39
C GLY A 76 -2.18 -2.20 -16.31
N ARG A 77 -1.72 -2.18 -15.05
CA ARG A 77 -2.43 -2.78 -13.91
C ARG A 77 -3.25 -1.75 -13.15
N SER A 78 -4.50 -2.07 -12.86
CA SER A 78 -5.32 -1.33 -11.92
C SER A 78 -5.23 -1.91 -10.51
N LEU A 79 -5.72 -1.15 -9.53
CA LEU A 79 -5.80 -1.61 -8.14
C LEU A 79 -6.85 -2.73 -7.94
N ASP A 80 -7.91 -2.71 -8.74
CA ASP A 80 -9.07 -3.61 -8.70
C ASP A 80 -9.61 -3.88 -7.26
N LEU A 81 -9.67 -2.83 -6.44
CA LEU A 81 -10.16 -2.92 -5.06
C LEU A 81 -11.69 -3.04 -5.08
N PRO A 82 -12.30 -4.06 -4.44
CA PRO A 82 -13.75 -4.13 -4.34
C PRO A 82 -14.36 -2.92 -3.64
N VAL A 83 -15.59 -2.57 -4.03
CA VAL A 83 -16.35 -1.50 -3.39
C VAL A 83 -16.48 -1.76 -1.89
N CYS A 84 -16.34 -0.72 -1.08
CA CYS A 84 -16.36 -0.75 0.39
C CYS A 84 -15.16 -1.45 1.07
N ALA A 85 -14.15 -1.93 0.33
CA ALA A 85 -12.90 -2.41 0.92
C ALA A 85 -11.95 -1.24 1.22
N CYS A 86 -10.95 -1.50 2.08
CA CYS A 86 -9.89 -0.55 2.40
C CYS A 86 -8.52 -1.22 2.36
N LEU A 87 -7.49 -0.38 2.25
CA LEU A 87 -6.09 -0.78 2.33
C LEU A 87 -5.54 -0.42 3.70
N LEU A 88 -4.77 -1.31 4.31
CA LEU A 88 -3.97 -0.99 5.49
C LEU A 88 -2.63 -0.42 5.03
N LEU A 89 -2.20 0.68 5.62
CA LEU A 89 -0.92 1.31 5.38
C LEU A 89 -0.09 1.28 6.66
N GLN A 90 1.13 0.77 6.58
CA GLN A 90 2.11 0.80 7.67
C GLN A 90 3.14 1.92 7.46
N GLY A 91 3.39 2.70 8.51
CA GLY A 91 4.41 3.74 8.53
C GLY A 91 4.83 4.10 9.94
N LYS A 92 5.57 5.21 10.09
CA LYS A 92 5.97 5.76 11.39
C LYS A 92 5.04 6.90 11.80
N ASP A 93 4.67 6.96 13.07
CA ASP A 93 3.96 8.12 13.66
C ASP A 93 4.93 9.29 13.96
N LYS A 94 4.41 10.34 14.59
CA LYS A 94 5.19 11.56 14.89
C LYS A 94 6.27 11.31 15.94
N GLU A 95 6.08 10.29 16.77
CA GLU A 95 6.96 9.84 17.84
C GLU A 95 7.97 8.78 17.35
N GLY A 96 7.84 8.32 16.10
CA GLY A 96 8.72 7.33 15.47
C GLY A 96 8.31 5.87 15.69
N ASN A 97 7.15 5.61 16.28
CA ASN A 97 6.62 4.26 16.48
C ASN A 97 5.93 3.73 15.21
N ASP A 98 5.83 2.40 15.10
CA ASP A 98 5.06 1.78 14.01
C ASP A 98 3.57 2.04 14.17
N ALA A 99 2.95 2.54 13.11
CA ALA A 99 1.52 2.79 13.02
C ALA A 99 0.95 2.10 11.78
N VAL A 100 -0.20 1.45 11.97
CA VAL A 100 -1.00 0.86 10.89
C VAL A 100 -2.35 1.56 10.84
N ARG A 101 -2.75 2.07 9.68
CA ARG A 101 -4.00 2.81 9.51
C ARG A 101 -4.75 2.36 8.25
N PRO A 102 -6.09 2.24 8.31
CA PRO A 102 -6.89 1.95 7.14
C PRO A 102 -7.10 3.22 6.29
N TYR A 103 -7.06 3.07 4.97
CA TYR A 103 -7.35 4.11 4.00
C TYR A 103 -8.19 3.56 2.85
N THR A 104 -9.20 4.32 2.45
CA THR A 104 -9.94 4.07 1.20
C THR A 104 -9.29 4.91 0.09
N PRO A 105 -8.82 4.29 -1.00
CA PRO A 105 -8.24 5.03 -2.12
C PRO A 105 -9.22 6.02 -2.73
N MET A 106 -8.71 7.18 -3.17
CA MET A 106 -9.52 8.16 -3.91
C MET A 106 -9.52 7.92 -5.43
N SER A 107 -8.65 7.04 -5.94
CA SER A 107 -8.57 6.69 -7.36
C SER A 107 -9.61 5.63 -7.74
N SER A 108 -10.22 5.75 -8.93
CA SER A 108 -11.05 4.69 -9.52
C SER A 108 -10.21 3.47 -9.92
N ASN A 109 -10.83 2.29 -10.01
CA ASN A 109 -10.23 1.08 -10.59
C ASN A 109 -9.97 1.22 -12.11
N ASP A 110 -10.48 2.25 -12.78
CA ASP A 110 -10.14 2.55 -14.18
C ASP A 110 -8.74 3.18 -14.32
N VAL A 111 -8.16 3.66 -13.22
CA VAL A 111 -6.81 4.21 -13.21
C VAL A 111 -5.81 3.06 -13.17
N VAL A 112 -4.95 3.01 -14.20
CA VAL A 112 -3.86 2.03 -14.31
C VAL A 112 -2.50 2.64 -13.97
N GLY A 113 -1.58 1.78 -13.54
CA GLY A 113 -0.17 2.13 -13.35
C GLY A 113 0.48 2.65 -14.62
N ARG A 114 1.44 3.56 -14.44
CA ARG A 114 2.26 4.19 -15.49
C ARG A 114 3.71 4.18 -15.06
#